data_AF-A0A2H3B3E6-F1
#
_entry.id   AF-A0A2H3B3E6-F1
#
_cell.length_a   1.000
_cell.length_b   1.000
_cell.length_c   1.000
_cell.angle_alpha   90.00
_cell.angle_beta   90.00
_cell.angle_gamma   90.00
#
_symmetry.space_group_name_H-M   'P 1'
#
loop_
_entity.id
_entity.type
_entity.pdbx_description
1 polymer ?
#
loop_
_entity_poly.entity_id
_entity_poly.type
_entity_poly.pdbx_seq_one_letter_code
_entity_poly.pdbx_strand_id
1 'polypeptide(L)'
;MPLLTYLFRCNTDVTSLRSGTAIKVVISYVSDYVTKPALKTHVIFEAIRSVFERNVDLLSSGETQKEKARKLIAKIVNVLGVKMEIGSPFVCSYLLGMPDHYTNKKFAVCFWQNYIRKHKGSLIGVSIVEDYVYRPDELNHLTLYDWVCLCYREKSTWRKKSSKSSMDITANTTSNNEPVEVGDISVSNSLDDFIVPDVMSDPPTSTDDPSSFPGSYPFQKKHPLSGTHHIVYRDRSKAFVPNFIGSVLPRRDHGDYEYYCCTMLTLFQPWRTGMELKLTDDTWSASFARYSFTSRQLEIMQHFNLQYECLDARDDFRAQLKKGATEAPN
;
A
#
# COMPACT_ATOMS: atom_id res chain seq x y z
N MET A 1 -5.54 32.32 -3.61
CA MET A 1 -6.11 31.97 -4.94
C MET A 1 -6.94 33.09 -5.55
N PRO A 2 -7.94 33.72 -4.90
CA PRO A 2 -8.80 34.75 -5.55
C PRO A 2 -8.04 35.94 -6.13
N LEU A 3 -6.99 36.40 -5.43
CA LEU A 3 -6.12 37.49 -5.89
C LEU A 3 -5.40 37.14 -7.20
N LEU A 4 -4.96 35.88 -7.34
CA LEU A 4 -4.20 35.41 -8.50
C LEU A 4 -5.10 35.36 -9.73
N THR A 5 -6.31 34.80 -9.59
CA THR A 5 -7.32 34.72 -10.65
C THR A 5 -7.80 36.11 -11.10
N TYR A 6 -7.99 37.03 -10.16
CA TYR A 6 -8.31 38.43 -10.43
C TYR A 6 -7.20 39.13 -11.23
N LEU A 7 -5.94 38.97 -10.82
CA LEU A 7 -4.78 39.57 -11.49
C LEU A 7 -4.59 39.05 -12.92
N PHE A 8 -4.77 37.75 -13.14
CA PHE A 8 -4.64 37.15 -14.47
C PHE A 8 -5.92 37.25 -15.32
N ARG A 9 -6.97 37.94 -14.83
CA ARG A 9 -8.28 38.05 -15.48
C ARG A 9 -8.85 36.68 -15.91
N CYS A 10 -8.55 35.64 -15.12
CA CYS A 10 -9.06 34.30 -15.36
C CYS A 10 -10.54 34.27 -14.95
N ASN A 11 -11.40 33.75 -15.82
CA ASN A 11 -12.82 33.58 -15.52
C ASN A 11 -13.03 32.39 -14.59
N THR A 12 -12.87 32.60 -13.29
CA THR A 12 -13.08 31.55 -12.28
C THR A 12 -14.24 31.93 -11.38
N ASP A 13 -15.27 31.09 -11.39
CA ASP A 13 -16.40 31.18 -10.48
C ASP A 13 -16.01 30.58 -9.12
N VAL A 14 -16.32 31.29 -8.04
CA VAL A 14 -16.00 30.88 -6.67
C VAL A 14 -17.28 30.82 -5.86
N THR A 15 -17.68 29.60 -5.48
CA THR A 15 -18.81 29.38 -4.57
C THR A 15 -18.31 29.19 -3.14
N SER A 16 -18.85 29.95 -2.19
CA SER A 16 -18.57 29.77 -0.76
C SER A 16 -19.43 28.62 -0.21
N LEU A 17 -18.78 27.56 0.28
CA LEU A 17 -19.45 26.47 0.99
C LEU A 17 -19.57 26.83 2.47
N ARG A 18 -20.78 27.15 2.94
CA ARG A 18 -21.03 27.63 4.31
C ARG A 18 -21.51 26.55 5.29
N SER A 19 -21.73 25.32 4.82
CA SER A 19 -22.12 24.17 5.66
C SER A 19 -21.06 23.06 5.59
N GLY A 20 -20.76 22.46 6.74
CA GLY A 20 -19.86 21.31 6.84
C GLY A 20 -20.38 20.12 6.02
N THR A 21 -21.69 19.93 5.95
CA THR A 21 -22.33 18.90 5.13
C THR A 21 -22.07 19.13 3.65
N ALA A 22 -22.21 20.37 3.16
CA ALA A 22 -21.94 20.70 1.77
C ALA A 22 -20.47 20.43 1.39
N ILE A 23 -19.53 20.75 2.29
CA ILE A 23 -18.09 20.44 2.10
C ILE A 23 -17.88 18.92 2.00
N LYS A 24 -18.46 18.14 2.91
CA LYS A 24 -18.38 16.67 2.92
C LYS A 24 -18.90 16.05 1.63
N VAL A 25 -20.04 16.52 1.12
CA VAL A 25 -20.63 16.09 -0.16
C VAL A 25 -19.67 16.38 -1.33
N VAL A 26 -19.13 17.60 -1.38
CA VAL A 26 -18.22 18.03 -2.45
C VAL A 26 -16.93 17.22 -2.43
N ILE A 27 -16.36 16.98 -1.25
CA ILE A 27 -15.16 16.13 -1.10
C ILE A 27 -15.42 14.73 -1.65
N SER A 28 -16.51 14.08 -1.22
CA SER A 28 -16.84 12.74 -1.72
C SER A 28 -17.04 12.74 -3.25
N TYR A 29 -17.71 13.74 -3.80
CA TYR A 29 -17.95 13.84 -5.24
C TYR A 29 -16.64 14.02 -6.04
N VAL A 30 -15.76 14.91 -5.59
CA VAL A 30 -14.46 15.15 -6.22
C VAL A 30 -13.60 13.88 -6.13
N SER A 31 -13.57 13.22 -4.97
CA SER A 31 -12.85 11.96 -4.80
C SER A 31 -13.38 10.86 -5.71
N ASP A 32 -14.70 10.66 -5.80
CA ASP A 32 -15.33 9.69 -6.71
C ASP A 32 -14.97 9.97 -8.19
N TYR A 33 -14.92 11.26 -8.55
CA TYR A 33 -14.59 11.67 -9.91
C TYR A 33 -13.12 11.42 -10.26
N VAL A 34 -12.21 11.78 -9.36
CA VAL A 34 -10.76 11.59 -9.54
C VAL A 34 -10.39 10.10 -9.54
N THR A 35 -11.04 9.31 -8.68
CA THR A 35 -10.77 7.87 -8.56
C THR A 35 -11.58 7.00 -9.53
N LYS A 36 -12.30 7.63 -10.46
CA LYS A 36 -13.12 6.93 -11.44
C LYS A 36 -12.24 6.01 -12.30
N PRO A 37 -12.54 4.71 -12.38
CA PRO A 37 -11.71 3.79 -13.15
C PRO A 37 -11.80 4.13 -14.65
N ALA A 38 -10.66 4.07 -15.34
CA ALA A 38 -10.56 4.33 -16.77
C ALA A 38 -11.46 3.38 -17.58
N LEU A 39 -11.51 2.10 -17.19
CA LEU A 39 -12.40 1.09 -17.75
C LEU A 39 -13.47 0.68 -16.75
N LYS A 40 -14.71 0.55 -17.22
CA LYS A 40 -15.79 -0.02 -16.42
C LYS A 40 -15.54 -1.52 -16.21
N THR A 41 -15.90 -2.03 -15.04
CA THR A 41 -15.65 -3.42 -14.64
C THR A 41 -16.20 -4.46 -15.63
N HIS A 42 -17.39 -4.22 -16.22
CA HIS A 42 -17.95 -5.14 -17.21
C HIS A 42 -17.12 -5.22 -18.50
N VAL A 43 -16.49 -4.11 -18.92
CA VAL A 43 -15.60 -4.08 -20.10
C VAL A 43 -14.35 -4.89 -19.84
N ILE A 44 -13.82 -4.81 -18.61
CA ILE A 44 -12.67 -5.61 -18.16
C ILE A 44 -13.04 -7.10 -18.20
N PHE A 45 -14.18 -7.48 -17.61
CA PHE A 45 -14.62 -8.88 -17.60
C PHE A 45 -14.94 -9.42 -19.00
N GLU A 46 -15.55 -8.62 -19.87
CA GLU A 46 -15.79 -8.99 -21.26
C GLU A 46 -14.49 -9.22 -22.02
N ALA A 47 -13.49 -8.33 -21.84
CA ALA A 47 -12.17 -8.50 -22.43
C ALA A 47 -11.51 -9.81 -21.97
N ILE A 48 -11.53 -10.07 -20.66
CA ILE A 48 -11.01 -11.32 -20.07
C ILE A 48 -11.73 -12.53 -20.70
N ARG A 49 -13.06 -12.55 -20.67
CA ARG A 49 -13.87 -13.64 -21.23
C ARG A 49 -13.54 -13.89 -22.70
N SER A 50 -13.46 -12.84 -23.50
CA SER A 50 -13.14 -12.94 -24.94
C SER A 50 -11.76 -13.57 -25.18
N VAL A 51 -10.78 -13.27 -24.33
CA VAL A 51 -9.44 -13.88 -24.42
C VAL A 51 -9.49 -15.35 -24.02
N PHE A 52 -10.22 -15.70 -22.96
CA PHE A 52 -10.38 -17.11 -22.57
C PHE A 52 -11.06 -17.94 -23.66
N GLU A 53 -12.17 -17.47 -24.24
CA GLU A 53 -12.91 -18.19 -25.28
C GLU A 53 -12.10 -18.38 -26.57
N ARG A 54 -11.25 -17.42 -26.94
CA ARG A 54 -10.39 -17.49 -28.14
C ARG A 54 -9.12 -18.32 -27.95
N ASN A 55 -8.78 -18.70 -26.72
CA ASN A 55 -7.52 -19.35 -26.38
C ASN A 55 -7.72 -20.69 -25.66
N VAL A 56 -8.87 -21.34 -25.88
CA VAL A 56 -9.16 -22.68 -25.33
C VAL A 56 -8.07 -23.68 -25.69
N ASP A 57 -7.59 -23.66 -26.93
CA ASP A 57 -6.51 -24.56 -27.40
C ASP A 57 -5.17 -24.31 -26.69
N LEU A 58 -4.89 -23.05 -26.34
CA LEU A 58 -3.70 -22.69 -25.57
C LEU A 58 -3.80 -23.23 -24.14
N LEU A 59 -5.00 -23.28 -23.56
CA LEU A 59 -5.25 -23.87 -22.25
C LEU A 59 -5.11 -25.39 -22.27
N SER A 60 -5.51 -26.05 -23.36
CA SER A 60 -5.38 -27.50 -23.55
C SER A 60 -4.01 -27.96 -24.09
N SER A 61 -3.11 -27.03 -24.43
CA SER A 61 -1.77 -27.35 -24.92
C SER A 61 -0.91 -28.11 -23.89
N GLY A 62 0.16 -28.78 -24.33
CA GLY A 62 1.11 -29.46 -23.43
C GLY A 62 2.07 -28.53 -22.66
N GLU A 63 1.91 -27.21 -22.80
CA GLU A 63 2.81 -26.24 -22.18
C GLU A 63 2.74 -26.23 -20.64
N THR A 64 3.80 -25.75 -20.00
CA THR A 64 3.81 -25.58 -18.54
C THR A 64 2.75 -24.54 -18.11
N GLN A 65 2.17 -24.73 -16.93
CA GLN A 65 1.14 -23.84 -16.39
C GLN A 65 1.62 -22.37 -16.31
N LYS A 66 2.89 -22.16 -15.98
CA LYS A 66 3.50 -20.82 -15.91
C LYS A 66 3.51 -20.13 -17.28
N GLU A 67 3.84 -20.88 -18.33
CA GLU A 67 3.90 -20.37 -19.71
C GLU A 67 2.51 -19.98 -20.22
N LYS A 68 1.52 -20.84 -19.99
CA LYS A 68 0.12 -20.58 -20.31
C LYS A 68 -0.40 -19.32 -19.62
N ALA A 69 -0.15 -19.19 -18.31
CA ALA A 69 -0.58 -18.03 -17.53
C ALA A 69 0.03 -16.73 -18.07
N ARG A 70 1.33 -16.71 -18.39
CA ARG A 70 1.99 -15.53 -18.94
C ARG A 70 1.41 -15.12 -20.28
N LYS A 71 1.23 -16.07 -21.21
CA LYS A 71 0.64 -15.81 -22.54
C LYS A 71 -0.78 -15.27 -22.42
N LEU A 72 -1.57 -15.85 -21.52
CA LEU A 72 -2.95 -15.43 -21.31
C LEU A 72 -3.05 -14.02 -20.71
N ILE A 73 -2.24 -13.71 -19.70
CA ILE A 73 -2.17 -12.36 -19.11
C ILE A 73 -1.73 -11.33 -20.15
N ALA A 74 -0.69 -11.62 -20.94
CA ALA A 74 -0.22 -10.73 -21.99
C ALA A 74 -1.32 -10.42 -23.01
N LYS A 75 -2.09 -11.44 -23.44
CA LYS A 75 -3.24 -11.25 -24.35
C LYS A 75 -4.35 -10.41 -23.71
N ILE A 76 -4.65 -10.62 -22.43
CA ILE A 76 -5.62 -9.79 -21.69
C ILE A 76 -5.16 -8.33 -21.63
N VAL A 77 -3.91 -8.08 -21.24
CA VAL A 77 -3.35 -6.72 -21.14
C VAL A 77 -3.38 -6.02 -22.50
N ASN A 78 -3.05 -6.71 -23.59
CA ASN A 78 -3.10 -6.13 -24.93
C ASN A 78 -4.53 -5.73 -25.34
N VAL A 79 -5.53 -6.58 -25.06
CA VAL A 79 -6.94 -6.26 -25.35
C VAL A 79 -7.42 -5.09 -24.47
N LEU A 80 -7.05 -5.08 -23.19
CA LEU A 80 -7.38 -3.98 -22.29
C LEU A 80 -6.74 -2.67 -22.74
N GLY A 81 -5.48 -2.70 -23.16
CA GLY A 81 -4.75 -1.53 -23.65
C GLY A 81 -5.43 -0.87 -24.84
N VAL A 82 -5.95 -1.66 -25.80
CA VAL A 82 -6.71 -1.12 -26.95
C VAL A 82 -8.04 -0.50 -26.54
N LYS A 83 -8.64 -0.95 -25.44
CA LYS A 83 -9.91 -0.40 -24.93
C LYS A 83 -9.71 0.84 -24.05
N MET A 84 -8.49 1.14 -23.61
CA MET A 84 -8.20 2.31 -22.80
C MET A 84 -8.07 3.56 -23.67
N GLU A 85 -8.87 4.58 -23.38
CA GLU A 85 -8.72 5.91 -23.96
C GLU A 85 -8.00 6.82 -22.96
N ILE A 86 -6.97 7.51 -23.44
CA ILE A 86 -6.21 8.48 -22.65
C ILE A 86 -6.47 9.87 -23.24
N GLY A 87 -6.87 10.82 -22.39
CA GLY A 87 -7.08 12.19 -22.84
C GLY A 87 -5.79 12.83 -23.35
N SER A 88 -5.85 13.53 -24.49
CA SER A 88 -4.68 14.21 -25.07
C SER A 88 -3.90 15.09 -24.07
N PRO A 89 -4.53 15.84 -23.16
CA PRO A 89 -3.79 16.61 -22.14
C PRO A 89 -2.92 15.74 -21.23
N PHE A 90 -3.38 14.53 -20.87
CA PHE A 90 -2.62 13.60 -20.05
C PHE A 90 -1.41 13.05 -20.83
N VAL A 91 -1.60 12.72 -22.11
CA VAL A 91 -0.50 12.31 -23.00
C VAL A 91 0.54 13.43 -23.13
N CYS A 92 0.10 14.67 -23.35
CA CYS A 92 1.00 15.83 -23.41
C CYS A 92 1.77 16.01 -22.10
N SER A 93 1.10 15.92 -20.94
CA SER A 93 1.74 16.02 -19.62
C SER A 93 2.82 14.95 -19.44
N TYR A 94 2.52 13.71 -19.82
CA TYR A 94 3.48 12.61 -19.77
C TYR A 94 4.68 12.83 -20.70
N LEU A 95 4.44 13.25 -21.95
CA LEU A 95 5.51 13.56 -22.91
C LEU A 95 6.39 14.74 -22.48
N LEU A 96 5.84 15.68 -21.73
CA LEU A 96 6.59 16.81 -21.15
C LEU A 96 7.36 16.42 -19.87
N GLY A 97 7.31 15.16 -19.44
CA GLY A 97 7.97 14.70 -18.22
C GLY A 97 7.37 15.28 -16.94
N MET A 98 6.13 15.76 -16.99
CA MET A 98 5.44 16.24 -15.80
C MET A 98 5.05 15.05 -14.90
N PRO A 99 5.13 15.19 -13.57
CA PRO A 99 4.70 14.12 -12.68
C PRO A 99 3.18 13.91 -12.80
N ASP A 100 2.74 12.68 -12.63
CA ASP A 100 1.33 12.27 -12.65
C ASP A 100 0.59 12.64 -11.35
N HIS A 101 1.32 13.01 -10.29
CA HIS A 101 0.76 13.47 -9.03
C HIS A 101 1.71 14.43 -8.29
N TYR A 102 1.14 15.24 -7.39
CA TYR A 102 1.91 16.10 -6.48
C TYR A 102 1.56 15.73 -5.04
N THR A 103 2.56 15.33 -4.25
CA THR A 103 2.37 14.98 -2.83
C THR A 103 3.57 15.43 -2.01
N ASN A 104 3.31 15.98 -0.81
CA ASN A 104 4.34 16.26 0.19
C ASN A 104 4.53 15.10 1.17
N LYS A 105 3.77 14.01 1.00
CA LYS A 105 3.78 12.83 1.86
C LYS A 105 4.03 11.57 1.05
N LYS A 106 4.74 10.65 1.68
CA LYS A 106 4.92 9.29 1.19
C LYS A 106 3.91 8.38 1.90
N PHE A 107 3.41 7.38 1.20
CA PHE A 107 2.36 6.50 1.71
C PHE A 107 2.93 5.09 1.97
N ALA A 108 2.48 4.46 3.04
CA ALA A 108 2.84 3.09 3.39
C ALA A 108 1.64 2.18 3.17
N VAL A 109 1.76 1.21 2.26
CA VAL A 109 0.68 0.25 2.02
C VAL A 109 0.56 -0.71 3.20
N CYS A 110 -0.64 -0.78 3.78
CA CYS A 110 -0.99 -1.66 4.89
C CYS A 110 -2.15 -2.57 4.49
N PHE A 111 -1.87 -3.86 4.25
CA PHE A 111 -2.93 -4.84 3.94
C PHE A 111 -3.64 -5.27 5.23
N TRP A 112 -4.86 -4.77 5.45
CA TRP A 112 -5.55 -4.94 6.73
C TRP A 112 -6.04 -6.38 7.00
N GLN A 113 -6.45 -7.12 5.96
CA GLN A 113 -7.07 -8.46 6.11
C GLN A 113 -6.34 -9.61 5.38
N ASN A 114 -5.18 -9.37 4.74
CA ASN A 114 -4.49 -10.42 3.98
C ASN A 114 -3.15 -10.77 4.63
N TYR A 115 -3.08 -11.93 5.30
CA TYR A 115 -1.85 -12.50 5.83
C TYR A 115 -1.65 -13.89 5.21
N ILE A 116 -0.72 -14.03 4.25
CA ILE A 116 -0.33 -15.35 3.72
C ILE A 116 1.17 -15.59 3.97
N ARG A 117 1.47 -16.67 4.71
CA ARG A 117 2.76 -17.36 4.68
C ARG A 117 2.61 -18.89 4.63
N LYS A 118 3.53 -19.55 3.91
CA LYS A 118 3.99 -20.94 4.07
C LYS A 118 5.52 -21.00 3.94
N HIS A 119 6.15 -21.69 4.90
CA HIS A 119 7.60 -21.92 4.98
C HIS A 119 7.92 -23.42 4.80
N LYS A 120 9.01 -23.75 4.08
CA LYS A 120 9.42 -25.07 3.53
C LYS A 120 8.59 -25.57 2.32
N GLY A 121 8.37 -24.71 1.34
CA GLY A 121 7.65 -25.04 0.09
C GLY A 121 7.02 -23.86 -0.64
N SER A 122 7.20 -22.65 -0.09
CA SER A 122 7.02 -21.32 -0.67
C SER A 122 5.61 -20.74 -0.78
N LEU A 123 5.33 -19.80 0.11
CA LEU A 123 4.89 -18.43 -0.19
C LEU A 123 5.21 -17.61 1.07
N ILE A 124 6.16 -16.68 1.06
CA ILE A 124 6.43 -15.83 2.22
C ILE A 124 6.14 -14.37 1.84
N GLY A 125 4.89 -13.96 2.00
CA GLY A 125 4.60 -12.55 2.21
C GLY A 125 4.89 -12.24 3.67
N VAL A 126 6.04 -11.65 3.99
CA VAL A 126 6.26 -11.11 5.34
C VAL A 126 5.35 -9.91 5.50
N SER A 127 4.31 -10.05 6.32
CA SER A 127 3.40 -8.94 6.59
C SER A 127 4.08 -7.91 7.47
N ILE A 128 3.76 -6.64 7.27
CA ILE A 128 4.19 -5.53 8.14
C ILE A 128 3.83 -5.76 9.62
N VAL A 129 2.76 -6.52 9.87
CA VAL A 129 2.34 -6.91 11.21
C VAL A 129 3.28 -7.96 11.80
N GLU A 130 3.83 -8.85 10.98
CA GLU A 130 4.82 -9.81 11.48
C GLU A 130 6.14 -9.12 11.83
N ASP A 131 6.57 -8.17 10.99
CA ASP A 131 7.70 -7.29 11.31
C ASP A 131 7.44 -6.54 12.64
N TYR A 132 6.21 -6.07 12.86
CA TYR A 132 5.78 -5.42 14.11
C TYR A 132 5.78 -6.36 15.32
N VAL A 133 5.28 -7.59 15.18
CA VAL A 133 5.23 -8.59 16.26
C VAL A 133 6.63 -8.98 16.72
N TYR A 134 7.57 -9.09 15.78
CA TYR A 134 8.98 -9.40 16.06
C TYR A 134 9.90 -8.17 16.09
N ARG A 135 9.32 -6.99 16.33
CA ARG A 135 10.08 -5.74 16.46
C ARG A 135 11.14 -5.81 17.57
N PRO A 136 12.21 -5.00 17.50
CA PRO A 136 13.20 -4.87 18.57
C PRO A 136 12.57 -4.42 19.90
N ASP A 137 13.21 -4.73 21.02
CA ASP A 137 12.66 -4.41 22.34
C ASP A 137 12.70 -2.91 22.66
N GLU A 138 13.62 -2.18 22.04
CA GLU A 138 13.74 -0.73 22.07
C GLU A 138 12.49 -0.04 21.50
N LEU A 139 11.83 -0.71 20.55
CA LEU A 139 10.64 -0.23 19.84
C LEU A 139 9.34 -0.84 20.40
N ASN A 140 9.38 -1.45 21.60
CA ASN A 140 8.19 -2.06 22.24
C ASN A 140 7.04 -1.09 22.45
N HIS A 141 7.36 0.18 22.71
CA HIS A 141 6.41 1.26 22.97
C HIS A 141 5.60 1.70 21.74
N LEU A 142 6.05 1.34 20.53
CA LEU A 142 5.34 1.71 19.31
C LEU A 142 4.04 0.93 19.16
N THR A 143 2.99 1.65 18.77
CA THR A 143 1.73 1.07 18.31
C THR A 143 1.90 0.54 16.89
N LEU A 144 1.01 -0.35 16.43
CA LEU A 144 1.06 -0.82 15.04
C LEU A 144 0.90 0.35 14.07
N TYR A 145 0.03 1.32 14.36
CA TYR A 145 -0.14 2.51 13.54
C TYR A 145 1.16 3.31 13.41
N ASP A 146 1.82 3.62 14.55
CA ASP A 146 3.09 4.34 14.53
C ASP A 146 4.20 3.54 13.83
N TRP A 147 4.22 2.22 14.00
CA TRP A 147 5.14 1.34 13.30
C TRP A 147 5.00 1.46 11.78
N VAL A 148 3.79 1.40 11.24
CA VAL A 148 3.53 1.58 9.80
C VAL A 148 3.97 2.96 9.31
N CYS A 149 3.87 3.99 10.17
CA CYS A 149 4.26 5.35 9.82
C CYS A 149 5.78 5.58 9.86
N LEU A 150 6.48 4.95 10.81
CA LEU A 150 7.85 5.31 11.19
C LEU A 150 8.89 4.25 10.88
N CYS A 151 8.46 3.00 10.71
CA CYS A 151 9.35 1.88 10.49
C CYS A 151 9.21 1.34 9.09
N TYR A 152 10.32 0.92 8.52
CA TYR A 152 10.37 0.12 7.30
C TYR A 152 11.52 -0.88 7.41
N ARG A 153 11.43 -1.93 6.60
CA ARG A 153 12.41 -3.01 6.58
C ARG A 153 13.39 -2.78 5.43
N GLU A 154 14.67 -2.91 5.71
CA GLU A 154 15.74 -2.76 4.71
C GLU A 154 16.61 -4.03 4.67
N LYS A 155 17.10 -4.40 3.48
CA LYS A 155 18.00 -5.56 3.30
C LYS A 155 19.35 -5.24 3.92
N SER A 156 19.85 -6.16 4.73
CA SER A 156 21.21 -6.07 5.24
C SER A 156 22.19 -6.45 4.13
N THR A 157 23.06 -5.52 3.72
CA THR A 157 24.12 -5.74 2.72
C THR A 157 25.31 -6.54 3.27
N TRP A 158 25.23 -6.97 4.53
CA TRP A 158 26.31 -7.66 5.22
C TRP A 158 26.54 -9.09 4.70
N ARG A 159 27.71 -9.29 4.09
CA ARG A 159 28.30 -10.62 3.87
C ARG A 159 28.96 -11.08 5.17
N LYS A 160 28.46 -12.16 5.79
CA LYS A 160 29.27 -12.94 6.74
C LYS A 160 30.58 -13.32 6.05
N LYS A 161 31.73 -12.87 6.55
CA LYS A 161 33.01 -13.55 6.27
C LYS A 161 32.84 -14.99 6.74
N SER A 162 32.66 -15.93 5.80
CA SER A 162 32.79 -17.34 6.14
C SER A 162 34.21 -17.54 6.65
N SER A 163 34.36 -18.09 7.85
CA SER A 163 35.61 -18.66 8.32
C SER A 163 36.05 -19.72 7.30
N LYS A 164 37.10 -19.43 6.53
CA LYS A 164 37.76 -20.40 5.65
C LYS A 164 38.30 -21.53 6.53
N SER A 165 37.71 -22.72 6.41
CA SER A 165 38.46 -23.97 6.59
C SER A 165 39.24 -24.23 5.29
N SER A 166 40.47 -24.68 5.45
CA SER A 166 41.55 -24.81 4.47
C SER A 166 41.37 -25.94 3.44
N MET A 167 42.14 -25.83 2.34
CA MET A 167 42.41 -26.80 1.25
C MET A 167 41.32 -26.93 0.17
N ASP A 168 41.60 -26.92 -1.14
CA ASP A 168 42.86 -26.90 -1.88
C ASP A 168 42.70 -26.23 -3.26
N ILE A 169 43.87 -25.91 -3.82
CA ILE A 169 44.14 -25.22 -5.08
C ILE A 169 43.83 -26.13 -6.29
N THR A 170 43.22 -25.57 -7.34
CA THR A 170 43.74 -25.66 -8.71
C THR A 170 43.02 -24.67 -9.64
N ALA A 171 43.80 -23.71 -10.12
CA ALA A 171 43.56 -22.96 -11.35
C ALA A 171 43.64 -23.94 -12.54
N ASN A 172 43.07 -23.75 -13.72
CA ASN A 172 43.36 -22.72 -14.75
C ASN A 172 42.77 -23.35 -16.05
N THR A 173 42.07 -22.71 -17.00
CA THR A 173 42.59 -21.86 -18.08
C THR A 173 41.52 -21.81 -19.19
N THR A 174 41.07 -20.60 -19.52
CA THR A 174 40.90 -20.00 -20.85
C THR A 174 40.43 -20.84 -22.05
N SER A 175 39.38 -20.38 -22.75
CA SER A 175 39.55 -19.74 -24.07
C SER A 175 38.24 -19.12 -24.58
N ASN A 176 38.42 -17.94 -25.17
CA ASN A 176 37.42 -17.09 -25.77
C ASN A 176 36.86 -17.70 -27.06
N ASN A 177 35.60 -17.40 -27.37
CA ASN A 177 35.13 -17.09 -28.71
C ASN A 177 33.83 -16.29 -28.60
N GLU A 178 33.90 -14.98 -28.88
CA GLU A 178 32.73 -14.24 -29.38
C GLU A 178 32.50 -14.64 -30.84
N PRO A 179 31.23 -14.60 -31.32
CA PRO A 179 30.81 -13.39 -32.02
C PRO A 179 29.34 -12.96 -31.79
N VAL A 180 29.20 -11.64 -31.63
CA VAL A 180 28.22 -10.71 -32.25
C VAL A 180 26.71 -10.85 -31.96
N GLU A 181 26.19 -9.70 -31.52
CA GLU A 181 24.84 -9.26 -31.17
C GLU A 181 23.67 -9.72 -32.06
N VAL A 182 22.60 -10.17 -31.39
CA VAL A 182 21.22 -9.80 -31.70
C VAL A 182 20.55 -9.41 -30.39
N GLY A 183 20.12 -8.16 -30.28
CA GLY A 183 19.59 -7.57 -29.04
C GLY A 183 18.31 -8.22 -28.55
N ASP A 184 18.44 -9.13 -27.60
CA ASP A 184 17.33 -9.61 -26.78
C ASP A 184 17.03 -8.58 -25.68
N ILE A 185 15.82 -8.02 -25.74
CA ILE A 185 15.20 -7.32 -24.60
C ILE A 185 14.96 -8.38 -23.54
N SER A 186 15.97 -8.61 -22.70
CA SER A 186 15.85 -9.41 -21.48
C SER A 186 15.02 -8.61 -20.47
N VAL A 187 13.70 -8.75 -20.54
CA VAL A 187 12.85 -8.37 -19.43
C VAL A 187 13.13 -9.37 -18.32
N SER A 188 14.07 -9.05 -17.43
CA SER A 188 14.35 -9.80 -16.21
C SER A 188 13.19 -9.62 -15.23
N ASN A 189 12.04 -10.23 -15.55
CA ASN A 189 10.89 -10.30 -14.67
C ASN A 189 11.18 -11.28 -13.53
N SER A 190 11.92 -10.82 -12.52
CA SER A 190 11.71 -11.32 -11.17
C SER A 190 10.29 -10.90 -10.75
N LEU A 191 9.54 -11.83 -10.17
CA LEU A 191 8.25 -11.55 -9.52
C LEU A 191 8.37 -10.57 -8.33
N ASP A 192 9.59 -10.11 -8.02
CA ASP A 192 9.86 -9.03 -7.07
C ASP A 192 9.31 -7.66 -7.54
N ASP A 193 9.07 -7.44 -8.83
CA ASP A 193 8.53 -6.16 -9.38
C ASP A 193 7.03 -5.93 -9.12
N PHE A 194 6.30 -6.93 -8.59
CA PHE A 194 4.91 -6.76 -8.13
C PHE A 194 4.81 -6.49 -6.62
N ILE A 195 5.95 -6.43 -5.93
CA ILE A 195 6.02 -5.86 -4.59
C ILE A 195 6.15 -4.36 -4.80
N VAL A 196 5.20 -3.60 -4.22
CA VAL A 196 5.20 -2.13 -4.17
C VAL A 196 6.63 -1.63 -4.02
N PRO A 197 7.12 -0.70 -4.86
CA PRO A 197 8.48 -0.21 -4.80
C PRO A 197 8.80 0.14 -3.35
N ASP A 198 9.77 -0.57 -2.77
CA ASP A 198 10.52 0.01 -1.68
C ASP A 198 11.08 1.31 -2.25
N VAL A 199 10.73 2.40 -1.60
CA VAL A 199 10.87 3.76 -2.09
C VAL A 199 12.21 3.91 -2.81
N MET A 200 12.18 4.27 -4.09
CA MET A 200 13.36 4.61 -4.89
C MET A 200 14.18 5.66 -4.13
N SER A 201 15.18 5.16 -3.42
CA SER A 201 16.39 5.83 -3.01
C SER A 201 17.46 4.83 -3.33
N ASP A 202 18.45 5.25 -4.13
CA ASP A 202 19.63 4.43 -4.41
C ASP A 202 20.12 3.82 -3.08
N PRO A 203 20.39 2.50 -3.03
CA PRO A 203 20.84 1.88 -1.79
C PRO A 203 22.09 2.62 -1.33
N PRO A 204 22.16 3.09 -0.06
CA PRO A 204 23.40 3.62 0.44
C PRO A 204 24.46 2.53 0.31
N THR A 205 25.48 2.79 -0.49
CA THR A 205 26.65 1.92 -0.66
C THR A 205 27.52 1.99 0.60
N SER A 206 26.97 1.62 1.76
CA SER A 206 27.71 1.55 3.02
C SER A 206 27.82 0.11 3.47
N THR A 207 29.05 -0.32 3.72
CA THR A 207 29.44 -1.67 4.13
C THR A 207 29.36 -1.90 5.64
N ASP A 208 28.74 -0.97 6.39
CA ASP A 208 28.82 -0.90 7.84
C ASP A 208 27.72 -1.71 8.54
N ASP A 209 27.96 -2.09 9.79
CA ASP A 209 27.02 -2.82 10.66
C ASP A 209 25.71 -2.01 10.79
N PRO A 210 24.51 -2.60 10.60
CA PRO A 210 23.24 -1.89 10.78
C PRO A 210 23.11 -1.22 12.16
N SER A 211 23.74 -1.74 13.21
CA SER A 211 23.75 -1.12 14.54
C SER A 211 24.59 0.16 14.64
N SER A 212 25.37 0.49 13.61
CA SER A 212 26.20 1.71 13.54
C SER A 212 25.45 2.95 13.04
N PHE A 213 24.25 2.76 12.47
CA PHE A 213 23.41 3.87 12.00
C PHE A 213 22.36 4.25 13.05
N PRO A 214 22.27 5.54 13.44
CA PRO A 214 21.20 6.01 14.32
C PRO A 214 19.82 5.68 13.71
N GLY A 215 19.00 4.95 14.47
CA GLY A 215 17.66 4.55 14.05
C GLY A 215 17.57 3.21 13.33
N SER A 216 18.66 2.44 13.20
CA SER A 216 18.61 1.07 12.66
C SER A 216 18.66 0.02 13.78
N TYR A 217 17.82 -1.00 13.67
CA TYR A 217 17.63 -2.02 14.71
C TYR A 217 17.50 -3.44 14.08
N PRO A 218 18.16 -4.46 14.65
CA PRO A 218 17.99 -5.84 14.19
C PRO A 218 16.62 -6.40 14.62
N PHE A 219 16.01 -7.25 13.80
CA PHE A 219 14.85 -8.02 14.24
C PHE A 219 15.19 -8.99 15.37
N GLN A 220 14.18 -9.40 16.13
CA GLN A 220 14.32 -10.52 17.05
C GLN A 220 14.72 -11.80 16.31
N LYS A 221 15.53 -12.66 16.94
CA LYS A 221 16.05 -13.92 16.34
C LYS A 221 14.98 -14.87 15.80
N LYS A 222 13.75 -14.79 16.34
CA LYS A 222 12.59 -15.59 15.88
C LYS A 222 12.01 -15.10 14.55
N HIS A 223 12.31 -13.87 14.14
CA HIS A 223 11.83 -13.34 12.87
C HIS A 223 12.50 -14.06 11.70
N PRO A 224 11.74 -14.49 10.66
CA PRO A 224 12.32 -15.24 9.55
C PRO A 224 13.30 -14.45 8.68
N LEU A 225 13.28 -13.11 8.76
CA LEU A 225 14.26 -12.25 8.09
C LEU A 225 15.33 -11.68 9.04
N SER A 226 15.43 -12.17 10.28
CA SER A 226 16.39 -11.64 11.26
C SER A 226 17.85 -11.70 10.84
N GLY A 227 18.21 -12.64 9.97
CA GLY A 227 19.57 -12.77 9.44
C GLY A 227 19.84 -11.97 8.16
N THR A 228 18.83 -11.43 7.50
CA THR A 228 18.95 -10.83 6.15
C THR A 228 18.45 -9.40 6.07
N HIS A 229 17.68 -8.93 7.05
CA HIS A 229 17.09 -7.59 7.07
C HIS A 229 17.20 -6.97 8.46
N HIS A 230 17.08 -5.65 8.50
CA HIS A 230 16.96 -4.85 9.71
C HIS A 230 15.80 -3.86 9.56
N ILE A 231 15.45 -3.21 10.67
CA ILE A 231 14.41 -2.19 10.73
C ILE A 231 15.07 -0.83 10.80
N VAL A 232 14.56 0.11 10.01
CA VAL A 232 14.93 1.51 10.10
C VAL A 232 13.76 2.30 10.68
N TYR A 233 14.00 2.91 11.83
CA TYR A 233 13.14 3.85 12.52
C TYR A 233 13.51 5.27 12.12
N ARG A 234 12.54 6.01 11.57
CA ARG A 234 12.75 7.37 11.08
C ARG A 234 12.19 8.42 12.02
N ASP A 235 12.62 9.65 11.78
CA ASP A 235 12.04 10.83 12.42
C ASP A 235 10.57 11.05 12.06
N ARG A 236 9.75 11.47 13.05
CA ARG A 236 8.31 11.69 12.88
C ARG A 236 7.97 12.75 11.81
N SER A 237 8.85 13.70 11.50
CA SER A 237 8.65 14.68 10.42
C SER A 237 8.57 14.02 9.03
N LYS A 238 9.23 12.86 8.88
CA LYS A 238 9.28 12.04 7.66
C LYS A 238 8.33 10.84 7.73
N ALA A 239 7.36 10.86 8.65
CA ALA A 239 6.37 9.80 8.80
C ALA A 239 5.62 9.56 7.49
N PHE A 240 5.46 8.28 7.15
CA PHE A 240 4.55 7.85 6.10
C PHE A 240 3.10 8.00 6.55
N VAL A 241 2.22 8.14 5.57
CA VAL A 241 0.77 8.08 5.76
C VAL A 241 0.32 6.65 5.45
N PRO A 242 -0.27 5.92 6.41
CA PRO A 242 -0.79 4.58 6.14
C PRO A 242 -1.89 4.61 5.07
N ASN A 243 -1.76 3.74 4.08
CA ASN A 243 -2.76 3.46 3.08
C ASN A 243 -3.31 2.04 3.31
N PHE A 244 -4.47 1.94 3.96
CA PHE A 244 -5.09 0.67 4.27
C PHE A 244 -5.76 0.07 3.04
N ILE A 245 -5.28 -1.10 2.61
CA ILE A 245 -5.82 -1.85 1.47
C ILE A 245 -6.49 -3.13 1.96
N GLY A 246 -7.65 -3.46 1.38
CA GLY A 246 -8.46 -4.62 1.76
C GLY A 246 -9.88 -4.20 2.08
N SER A 247 -10.43 -4.72 3.17
CA SER A 247 -11.70 -4.20 3.69
C SER A 247 -11.54 -2.78 4.21
N VAL A 248 -12.60 -2.01 4.15
CA VAL A 248 -12.64 -0.69 4.78
C VAL A 248 -12.54 -0.85 6.31
N LEU A 249 -11.86 0.08 6.98
CA LEU A 249 -11.78 0.10 8.45
C LEU A 249 -13.17 0.32 9.06
N PRO A 250 -13.54 -0.35 10.17
CA PRO A 250 -14.87 -0.19 10.75
C PRO A 250 -15.15 1.27 11.18
N ARG A 251 -16.41 1.69 11.03
CA ARG A 251 -16.91 2.99 11.52
C ARG A 251 -17.35 2.90 12.97
N ARG A 252 -17.33 4.03 13.67
CA ARG A 252 -17.61 4.07 15.12
C ARG A 252 -19.10 3.99 15.45
N ASP A 253 -19.91 4.56 14.58
CA ASP A 253 -21.32 4.91 14.80
C ASP A 253 -22.31 3.91 14.20
N HIS A 254 -21.86 2.99 13.35
CA HIS A 254 -22.72 1.98 12.73
C HIS A 254 -21.97 0.66 12.52
N GLY A 255 -22.70 -0.46 12.55
CA GLY A 255 -22.15 -1.80 12.33
C GLY A 255 -21.67 -2.47 13.62
N ASP A 256 -20.65 -3.32 13.49
CA ASP A 256 -20.12 -4.09 14.62
C ASP A 256 -19.15 -3.24 15.47
N TYR A 257 -19.66 -2.75 16.60
CA TYR A 257 -18.89 -1.95 17.54
C TYR A 257 -17.77 -2.75 18.24
N GLU A 258 -17.95 -4.05 18.46
CA GLU A 258 -16.89 -4.89 19.02
C GLU A 258 -15.73 -5.03 18.03
N TYR A 259 -16.03 -5.17 16.74
CA TYR A 259 -15.01 -5.17 15.68
C TYR A 259 -14.31 -3.81 15.56
N TYR A 260 -15.04 -2.69 15.72
CA TYR A 260 -14.45 -1.35 15.81
C TYR A 260 -13.46 -1.24 16.97
N CYS A 261 -13.87 -1.60 18.18
CA CYS A 261 -13.02 -1.56 19.36
C CYS A 261 -11.77 -2.44 19.20
N CYS A 262 -11.93 -3.67 18.71
CA CYS A 262 -10.83 -4.58 18.40
C CYS A 262 -9.83 -3.96 17.41
N THR A 263 -10.33 -3.35 16.33
CA THR A 263 -9.52 -2.71 15.30
C THR A 263 -8.73 -1.53 15.86
N MET A 264 -9.38 -0.65 16.62
CA MET A 264 -8.71 0.53 17.18
C MET A 264 -7.68 0.16 18.25
N LEU A 265 -7.95 -0.84 19.08
CA LEU A 265 -6.94 -1.37 20.01
C LEU A 265 -5.76 -1.98 19.27
N THR A 266 -6.02 -2.76 18.22
CA THR A 266 -4.97 -3.36 17.38
C THR A 266 -4.07 -2.30 16.75
N LEU A 267 -4.62 -1.14 16.35
CA LEU A 267 -3.84 -0.06 15.74
C LEU A 267 -3.10 0.81 16.76
N PHE A 268 -3.70 1.08 17.93
CA PHE A 268 -3.27 2.16 18.83
C PHE A 268 -2.86 1.73 20.24
N GLN A 269 -3.01 0.47 20.59
CA GLN A 269 -2.35 -0.12 21.75
C GLN A 269 -1.08 -0.85 21.29
N PRO A 270 0.05 -0.74 22.01
CA PRO A 270 1.21 -1.58 21.74
C PRO A 270 0.92 -3.04 22.11
N TRP A 271 1.23 -3.98 21.20
CA TRP A 271 1.07 -5.42 21.47
C TRP A 271 2.10 -6.26 20.72
N ARG A 272 2.39 -7.47 21.23
CA ARG A 272 3.04 -8.55 20.45
C ARG A 272 2.11 -9.74 20.25
N THR A 273 1.17 -9.93 21.16
CA THR A 273 0.14 -10.97 21.10
C THR A 273 -1.25 -10.40 21.33
N GLY A 274 -2.29 -11.03 20.78
CA GLY A 274 -3.67 -10.58 20.97
C GLY A 274 -4.14 -10.58 22.44
N MET A 275 -3.50 -11.39 23.29
CA MET A 275 -3.78 -11.46 24.73
C MET A 275 -3.42 -10.17 25.48
N GLU A 276 -2.54 -9.34 24.91
CA GLU A 276 -2.19 -8.03 25.48
C GLU A 276 -3.28 -6.98 25.24
N LEU A 277 -4.13 -7.19 24.22
CA LEU A 277 -5.20 -6.25 23.87
C LEU A 277 -6.48 -6.49 24.68
N LYS A 278 -6.72 -7.74 25.10
CA LYS A 278 -7.97 -8.14 25.72
C LYS A 278 -7.79 -9.37 26.62
N LEU A 279 -8.38 -9.31 27.82
CA LEU A 279 -8.47 -10.46 28.72
C LEU A 279 -9.48 -11.50 28.18
N THR A 280 -9.32 -12.76 28.55
CA THR A 280 -10.13 -13.88 28.00
C THR A 280 -11.63 -13.70 28.17
N ASP A 281 -12.06 -13.19 29.33
CA ASP A 281 -13.48 -13.05 29.68
C ASP A 281 -14.03 -11.63 29.44
N ASP A 282 -13.20 -10.72 28.91
CA ASP A 282 -13.60 -9.34 28.68
C ASP A 282 -14.41 -9.20 27.38
N THR A 283 -14.96 -8.01 27.14
CA THR A 283 -15.44 -7.60 25.80
C THR A 283 -14.42 -6.65 25.16
N TRP A 284 -14.43 -6.51 23.84
CA TRP A 284 -13.54 -5.55 23.18
C TRP A 284 -13.92 -4.11 23.54
N SER A 285 -15.22 -3.81 23.69
CA SER A 285 -15.69 -2.50 24.14
C SER A 285 -15.22 -2.15 25.56
N ALA A 286 -15.25 -3.09 26.49
CA ALA A 286 -14.74 -2.87 27.85
C ALA A 286 -13.21 -2.67 27.89
N SER A 287 -12.44 -3.48 27.15
CA SER A 287 -11.00 -3.23 26.97
C SER A 287 -10.73 -1.85 26.36
N PHE A 288 -11.50 -1.46 25.36
CA PHE A 288 -11.37 -0.18 24.67
C PHE A 288 -11.65 1.00 25.61
N ALA A 289 -12.69 0.89 26.45
CA ALA A 289 -13.01 1.92 27.44
C ALA A 289 -11.95 2.06 28.54
N ARG A 290 -11.23 0.99 28.85
CA ARG A 290 -10.16 0.97 29.86
C ARG A 290 -8.83 1.53 29.34
N TYR A 291 -8.57 1.40 28.04
CA TYR A 291 -7.33 1.88 27.45
C TYR A 291 -7.34 3.41 27.23
N SER A 292 -6.30 4.08 27.71
CA SER A 292 -6.16 5.53 27.59
C SER A 292 -5.49 5.91 26.28
N PHE A 293 -6.29 6.33 25.30
CA PHE A 293 -5.79 6.85 24.04
C PHE A 293 -5.27 8.29 24.18
N THR A 294 -4.21 8.62 23.43
CA THR A 294 -3.70 9.99 23.34
C THR A 294 -4.64 10.87 22.49
N SER A 295 -4.59 12.18 22.69
CA SER A 295 -5.39 13.14 21.89
C SER A 295 -5.18 12.97 20.39
N ARG A 296 -3.93 12.70 19.97
CA ARG A 296 -3.61 12.46 18.56
C ARG A 296 -4.22 11.17 18.02
N GLN A 297 -4.25 10.10 18.82
CA GLN A 297 -4.88 8.84 18.41
C GLN A 297 -6.39 9.02 18.25
N LEU A 298 -7.04 9.73 19.18
CA LEU A 298 -8.47 10.05 19.08
C LEU A 298 -8.78 10.89 17.84
N GLU A 299 -7.93 11.86 17.51
CA GLU A 299 -8.05 12.66 16.28
C GLU A 299 -7.92 11.78 15.03
N ILE A 300 -6.97 10.84 14.99
CA ILE A 300 -6.84 9.90 13.86
C ILE A 300 -8.07 9.00 13.75
N MET A 301 -8.63 8.52 14.86
CA MET A 301 -9.87 7.74 14.84
C MET A 301 -11.06 8.55 14.30
N GLN A 302 -11.13 9.85 14.60
CA GLN A 302 -12.11 10.75 14.01
C GLN A 302 -11.89 10.89 12.50
N HIS A 303 -10.64 11.01 12.04
CA HIS A 303 -10.32 11.04 10.61
C HIS A 303 -10.70 9.74 9.88
N PHE A 304 -10.57 8.57 10.52
CA PHE A 304 -11.07 7.32 9.96
C PHE A 304 -12.59 7.34 9.77
N ASN A 305 -13.33 7.98 10.67
CA ASN A 305 -14.79 8.11 10.57
C ASN A 305 -15.22 9.13 9.50
N LEU A 306 -14.40 10.16 9.24
CA LEU A 306 -14.72 11.26 8.32
C LEU A 306 -15.09 10.79 6.91
N GLN A 307 -14.44 9.74 6.40
CA GLN A 307 -14.79 9.18 5.09
C GLN A 307 -16.25 8.73 5.04
N TYR A 308 -16.72 8.07 6.10
CA TYR A 308 -18.11 7.61 6.20
C TYR A 308 -19.09 8.77 6.31
N GLU A 309 -18.76 9.78 7.10
CA GLU A 309 -19.57 10.99 7.20
C GLU A 309 -19.71 11.70 5.85
N CYS A 310 -18.66 11.68 5.02
CA CYS A 310 -18.72 12.22 3.65
C CYS A 310 -19.64 11.40 2.73
N LEU A 311 -19.59 10.06 2.82
CA LEU A 311 -20.44 9.18 2.04
C LEU A 311 -21.91 9.30 2.46
N ASP A 312 -22.18 9.32 3.76
CA ASP A 312 -23.53 9.48 4.32
C ASP A 312 -24.12 10.83 3.90
N ALA A 313 -23.36 11.94 4.06
CA ALA A 313 -23.80 13.27 3.63
C ALA A 313 -24.16 13.31 2.14
N ARG A 314 -23.36 12.66 1.28
CA ARG A 314 -23.63 12.55 -0.16
C ARG A 314 -24.91 11.79 -0.44
N ASP A 315 -25.12 10.67 0.24
CA ASP A 315 -26.28 9.80 0.00
C ASP A 315 -27.58 10.41 0.56
N ASP A 316 -27.50 11.10 1.71
CA ASP A 316 -28.59 11.92 2.26
C ASP A 316 -28.97 13.05 1.30
N PHE A 317 -27.98 13.79 0.79
CA PHE A 317 -28.21 14.86 -0.20
C PHE A 317 -28.89 14.32 -1.47
N ARG A 318 -28.44 13.16 -1.98
CA ARG A 318 -29.09 12.49 -3.11
C ARG A 318 -30.53 12.06 -2.79
N ALA A 319 -30.79 11.58 -1.59
CA ALA A 319 -32.13 11.18 -1.15
C ALA A 319 -33.08 12.38 -1.06
N GLN A 320 -32.59 13.53 -0.60
CA GLN A 320 -33.35 14.78 -0.54
C GLN A 320 -33.71 15.33 -1.93
N LEU A 321 -32.75 15.32 -2.88
CA LEU A 321 -33.01 15.71 -4.27
C LEU A 321 -34.09 14.83 -4.92
N LYS A 322 -34.07 13.52 -4.66
CA LYS A 322 -35.12 12.60 -5.15
C LYS A 322 -36.50 12.88 -4.55
N LYS A 323 -36.54 13.44 -3.33
CA LYS A 323 -37.78 13.84 -2.64
C LYS A 323 -38.26 15.24 -3.03
N GLY A 324 -37.56 15.94 -3.94
CA GLY A 324 -37.92 17.27 -4.40
C GLY A 324 -37.54 18.40 -3.43
N ALA A 325 -36.70 18.14 -2.42
CA ALA A 325 -36.16 19.18 -1.56
C ALA A 325 -35.02 19.93 -2.28
N THR A 326 -35.12 21.25 -2.36
CA THR A 326 -34.16 22.13 -3.05
C THR A 326 -33.09 22.73 -2.14
N GLU A 327 -33.11 22.43 -0.83
CA GLU A 327 -32.18 23.01 0.15
C GLU A 327 -31.38 21.91 0.85
N ALA A 328 -30.06 22.13 0.97
CA ALA A 328 -29.15 21.26 1.73
C ALA A 328 -29.43 21.42 3.23
N PRO A 329 -29.30 20.35 4.04
CA PRO A 329 -29.51 20.44 5.48
C PRO A 329 -28.39 21.29 6.09
N ASN A 330 -28.77 22.20 6.99
CA ASN A 330 -27.86 23.11 7.68
C ASN A 330 -26.72 22.36 8.39
#